data_AF-A0A919TFP6-F1
#
_entry.id   AF-A0A919TFP6-F1
#
_cell.length_a   1.000
_cell.length_b   1.000
_cell.length_c   1.000
_cell.angle_alpha   90.00
_cell.angle_beta   90.00
_cell.angle_gamma   90.00
#
_symmetry.space_group_name_H-M   'P 1'
#
loop_
_entity.id
_entity.type
_entity.pdbx_description
1 polymer ?
#
loop_
_entity_poly.entity_id
_entity_poly.type
_entity_poly.pdbx_seq_one_letter_code
_entity_poly.pdbx_strand_id
1 'polypeptide(L)'
;MAACSSGGEKDTPTPAGTASAASIGPARDIECTQGEAHVLTTFAPGADDLTIGSISWPGLLTWASTDPASPDGNHKIGPVVRAGKVVTVSAADGEAILRYGQGWGYSPAPAVTFHACADADTAYIGGFHVPGRRCVPLTVTEPGKPPTRVTVSFFAGAC
;
A
#
# COMPACT_ATOMS: atom_id res chain seq x y z
N MET A 1 61.81 -12.89 23.10
CA MET A 1 60.72 -12.82 24.11
C MET A 1 60.45 -11.31 24.27
N ALA A 2 59.50 -10.66 23.60
CA ALA A 2 58.05 -10.93 23.48
C ALA A 2 57.39 -11.04 24.88
N ALA A 3 56.29 -10.36 25.26
CA ALA A 3 55.46 -9.30 24.63
C ALA A 3 54.65 -8.59 25.77
N CYS A 4 53.88 -7.49 25.63
CA CYS A 4 53.54 -6.59 24.51
C CYS A 4 53.11 -5.19 25.06
N SER A 5 52.55 -4.29 24.23
CA SER A 5 51.96 -3.00 24.64
C SER A 5 50.42 -3.05 24.69
N SER A 6 49.80 -2.34 25.65
CA SER A 6 48.35 -2.16 25.75
C SER A 6 47.86 -1.05 24.81
N GLY A 7 47.24 -1.45 23.69
CA GLY A 7 46.49 -0.55 22.82
C GLY A 7 45.10 -0.25 23.38
N GLY A 8 44.64 1.00 23.23
CA GLY A 8 43.28 1.39 23.58
C GLY A 8 42.30 1.10 22.45
N GLU A 9 41.33 0.22 22.69
CA GLU A 9 40.25 -0.07 21.75
C GLU A 9 39.18 1.03 21.85
N LYS A 10 38.88 1.69 20.72
CA LYS A 10 37.76 2.62 20.63
C LYS A 10 36.51 1.84 20.24
N ASP A 11 35.59 1.68 21.18
CA ASP A 11 34.26 1.16 20.91
C ASP A 11 33.61 1.96 19.77
N THR A 12 33.52 1.32 18.60
CA THR A 12 32.81 1.85 17.45
C THR A 12 31.37 1.35 17.55
N PRO A 13 30.36 2.22 17.66
CA PRO A 13 28.98 1.76 17.75
C PRO A 13 28.61 1.04 16.46
N THR A 14 28.22 -0.23 16.60
CA THR A 14 27.73 -1.06 15.50
C THR A 14 26.53 -0.36 14.84
N PRO A 15 26.53 -0.14 13.51
CA PRO A 15 25.37 0.46 12.85
C PRO A 15 24.14 -0.42 13.06
N ALA A 16 23.02 0.22 13.39
CA ALA A 16 21.77 -0.43 13.76
C ALA A 16 21.35 -1.48 12.72
N GLY A 17 20.84 -2.61 13.21
CA GLY A 17 20.45 -3.73 12.38
C GLY A 17 19.45 -3.32 11.29
N THR A 18 19.70 -3.79 10.07
CA THR A 18 18.78 -3.71 8.94
C THR A 18 17.39 -4.10 9.40
N ALA A 19 16.45 -3.16 9.35
CA ALA A 19 15.05 -3.45 9.62
C ALA A 19 14.58 -4.49 8.60
N SER A 20 14.47 -5.74 9.05
CA SER A 20 14.01 -6.84 8.22
C SER A 20 12.59 -6.51 7.78
N ALA A 21 12.41 -6.22 6.50
CA ALA A 21 11.08 -6.06 5.93
C ALA A 21 10.34 -7.38 6.17
N ALA A 22 9.27 -7.34 6.96
CA ALA A 22 8.45 -8.52 7.17
C ALA A 22 7.97 -9.02 5.81
N SER A 23 8.33 -10.25 5.45
CA SER A 23 7.89 -10.88 4.20
C SER A 23 6.42 -11.24 4.30
N ILE A 24 5.60 -10.21 4.09
CA ILE A 24 4.21 -10.34 3.66
C ILE A 24 4.20 -11.27 2.42
N GLY A 25 3.21 -12.16 2.33
CA GLY A 25 3.10 -13.12 1.22
C GLY A 25 3.21 -12.43 -0.15
N PRO A 26 3.68 -13.15 -1.21
CA PRO A 26 4.14 -12.53 -2.45
C PRO A 26 3.13 -11.53 -2.98
N ALA A 27 3.58 -10.28 -3.14
CA ALA A 27 2.73 -9.21 -3.64
C ALA A 27 2.20 -9.58 -5.03
N ARG A 28 0.91 -9.34 -5.28
CA ARG A 28 0.33 -9.53 -6.62
C ARG A 28 0.71 -8.35 -7.49
N ASP A 29 1.50 -8.57 -8.53
CA ASP A 29 1.71 -7.57 -9.59
C ASP A 29 0.44 -7.37 -10.44
N ILE A 30 0.17 -6.12 -10.79
CA ILE A 30 -0.95 -5.66 -11.63
C ILE A 30 -0.42 -4.69 -12.66
N GLU A 31 -0.29 -5.18 -13.88
CA GLU A 31 0.28 -4.46 -15.02
C GLU A 31 -0.75 -3.56 -15.69
N CYS A 32 -0.33 -2.43 -16.26
CA CYS A 32 -1.09 -1.77 -17.32
C CYS A 32 -0.97 -2.59 -18.62
N THR A 33 -1.84 -3.59 -18.77
CA THR A 33 -1.89 -4.45 -19.96
C THR A 33 -3.30 -4.96 -20.23
N GLN A 34 -3.55 -5.45 -21.45
CA GLN A 34 -4.78 -6.15 -21.78
C GLN A 34 -4.92 -7.39 -20.88
N GLY A 35 -6.04 -7.48 -20.16
CA GLY A 35 -6.27 -8.54 -19.18
C GLY A 35 -6.12 -8.09 -17.72
N GLU A 36 -5.76 -6.85 -17.43
CA GLU A 36 -5.92 -6.26 -16.08
C GLU A 36 -7.05 -5.21 -16.04
N ALA A 37 -7.79 -5.12 -14.93
CA ALA A 37 -8.98 -4.26 -14.86
C ALA A 37 -8.55 -2.85 -14.47
N HIS A 38 -8.19 -2.09 -15.49
CA HIS A 38 -7.77 -0.71 -15.34
C HIS A 38 -8.49 0.17 -16.35
N VAL A 39 -8.56 1.47 -16.06
CA VAL A 39 -8.97 2.50 -17.01
C VAL A 39 -7.92 3.60 -17.02
N LEU A 40 -7.62 4.11 -18.22
CA LEU A 40 -6.81 5.31 -18.38
C LEU A 40 -7.61 6.52 -17.88
N THR A 41 -6.96 7.41 -17.15
CA THR A 41 -7.60 8.58 -16.54
C THR A 41 -6.63 9.76 -16.47
N THR A 42 -7.09 10.86 -15.87
CA THR A 42 -6.25 12.00 -15.49
C THR A 42 -6.44 12.24 -14.00
N PHE A 43 -5.35 12.13 -13.23
CA PHE A 43 -5.42 12.24 -11.78
C PHE A 43 -5.23 13.70 -11.32
N ALA A 44 -6.28 14.28 -10.75
CA ALA A 44 -6.23 15.51 -9.97
C ALA A 44 -6.80 15.20 -8.57
N PRO A 45 -5.99 15.24 -7.50
CA PRO A 45 -6.46 14.90 -6.15
C PRO A 45 -7.47 15.92 -5.63
N GLY A 46 -8.60 15.41 -5.13
CA GLY A 46 -9.59 16.16 -4.35
C GLY A 46 -9.23 16.25 -2.86
N ALA A 47 -9.98 17.05 -2.12
CA ALA A 47 -9.81 17.21 -0.67
C ALA A 47 -10.18 15.94 0.13
N ASP A 48 -11.04 15.10 -0.44
CA ASP A 48 -11.53 13.85 0.16
C ASP A 48 -10.69 12.61 -0.22
N ASP A 49 -9.64 12.80 -1.01
CA ASP A 49 -8.81 11.74 -1.56
C ASP A 49 -7.64 11.41 -0.60
N LEU A 50 -7.40 10.12 -0.35
CA LEU A 50 -6.13 9.75 0.26
C LEU A 50 -5.06 9.70 -0.84
N THR A 51 -4.12 10.64 -0.84
CA THR A 51 -2.96 10.65 -1.76
C THR A 51 -1.66 10.39 -1.00
N ILE A 52 -0.87 9.43 -1.47
CA ILE A 52 0.45 9.08 -0.90
C ILE A 52 1.44 8.91 -2.04
N GLY A 53 2.36 9.87 -2.20
CA GLY A 53 3.36 9.82 -3.26
C GLY A 53 2.72 9.75 -4.65
N SER A 54 2.94 8.62 -5.35
CA SER A 54 2.41 8.39 -6.71
C SER A 54 1.06 7.69 -6.79
N ILE A 55 0.43 7.32 -5.66
CA ILE A 55 -0.88 6.64 -5.61
C ILE A 55 -1.92 7.51 -4.89
N SER A 56 -3.19 7.38 -5.29
CA SER A 56 -4.31 7.94 -4.54
C SER A 56 -5.56 7.08 -4.61
N TRP A 57 -6.39 7.10 -3.57
CA TRP A 57 -7.74 6.54 -3.56
C TRP A 57 -8.79 7.67 -3.49
N PRO A 58 -9.50 7.95 -4.60
CA PRO A 58 -10.47 9.04 -4.64
C PRO A 58 -11.62 8.84 -3.64
N GLY A 59 -11.90 9.87 -2.84
CA GLY A 59 -12.94 9.88 -1.82
C GLY A 59 -12.71 9.00 -0.58
N LEU A 60 -11.54 8.35 -0.42
CA LEU A 60 -11.29 7.41 0.68
C LEU A 60 -11.37 8.07 2.07
N LEU A 61 -11.07 9.36 2.21
CA LEU A 61 -11.11 10.03 3.51
C LEU A 61 -12.55 10.19 4.04
N THR A 62 -13.56 10.20 3.16
CA THR A 62 -14.98 10.25 3.56
C THR A 62 -15.42 9.03 4.37
N TRP A 63 -14.70 7.90 4.29
CA TRP A 63 -15.05 6.69 5.03
C TRP A 63 -14.87 6.85 6.54
N ALA A 64 -14.08 7.83 7.01
CA ALA A 64 -13.97 8.15 8.43
C ALA A 64 -15.29 8.70 9.03
N SER A 65 -16.15 9.32 8.23
CA SER A 65 -17.43 9.92 8.65
C SER A 65 -18.68 9.24 8.07
N THR A 66 -18.51 8.26 7.18
CA THR A 66 -19.60 7.54 6.53
C THR A 66 -20.08 6.36 7.38
N ASP A 67 -21.40 6.17 7.47
CA ASP A 67 -22.04 5.02 8.14
C ASP A 67 -22.67 4.07 7.11
N PRO A 68 -22.02 2.97 6.71
CA PRO A 68 -22.56 2.03 5.74
C PRO A 68 -23.62 1.12 6.37
N ALA A 69 -24.80 1.06 5.73
CA ALA A 69 -25.94 0.27 6.21
C ALA A 69 -25.68 -1.24 6.38
N SER A 70 -24.68 -1.78 5.68
CA SER A 70 -24.18 -3.15 5.89
C SER A 70 -22.72 -3.27 5.46
N PRO A 71 -21.76 -3.39 6.39
CA PRO A 71 -20.39 -3.78 6.06
C PRO A 71 -20.33 -5.31 5.88
N ASP A 72 -20.54 -5.79 4.65
CA ASP A 72 -20.24 -7.17 4.25
C ASP A 72 -18.72 -7.47 4.20
N GLY A 73 -17.92 -6.46 4.55
CA GLY A 73 -16.47 -6.42 4.53
C GLY A 73 -15.87 -6.13 3.16
N ASN A 74 -16.65 -5.97 2.08
CA ASN A 74 -16.12 -5.74 0.74
C ASN A 74 -16.26 -4.27 0.33
N HIS A 75 -15.14 -3.55 0.30
CA HIS A 75 -15.12 -2.10 0.14
C HIS A 75 -14.45 -1.73 -1.18
N LYS A 76 -15.28 -1.52 -2.21
CA LYS A 76 -14.84 -1.18 -3.56
C LYS A 76 -14.35 0.26 -3.61
N ILE A 77 -13.05 0.44 -3.85
CA ILE A 77 -12.42 1.72 -4.11
C ILE A 77 -11.19 1.48 -4.97
N GLY A 78 -11.09 2.17 -6.12
CA GLY A 78 -10.00 1.98 -7.06
C GLY A 78 -8.87 2.97 -6.80
N PRO A 79 -7.61 2.53 -6.61
CA PRO A 79 -6.48 3.43 -6.62
C PRO A 79 -6.25 3.96 -8.02
N VAL A 80 -5.81 5.21 -8.10
CA VAL A 80 -5.22 5.84 -9.28
C VAL A 80 -3.72 5.97 -9.05
N VAL A 81 -2.92 5.44 -9.97
CA VAL A 81 -1.46 5.50 -9.93
C VAL A 81 -0.97 6.41 -11.05
N ARG A 82 -0.01 7.29 -10.73
CA ARG A 82 0.57 8.26 -11.67
C ARG A 82 1.24 7.57 -12.87
N ALA A 83 1.14 8.17 -14.05
CA ALA A 83 1.78 7.69 -15.28
C ALA A 83 3.25 7.30 -15.09
N GLY A 84 3.61 6.11 -15.57
CA GLY A 84 4.96 5.53 -15.50
C GLY A 84 5.48 5.27 -14.08
N LYS A 85 4.59 5.10 -13.09
CA LYS A 85 4.97 4.78 -11.69
C LYS A 85 4.59 3.36 -11.31
N VAL A 86 5.43 2.80 -10.44
CA VAL A 86 5.23 1.51 -9.79
C VAL A 86 5.03 1.77 -8.29
N VAL A 87 3.98 1.21 -7.71
CA VAL A 87 3.64 1.40 -6.30
C VAL A 87 3.19 0.08 -5.69
N THR A 88 3.84 -0.36 -4.62
CA THR A 88 3.39 -1.50 -3.82
C THR A 88 2.60 -0.99 -2.62
N VAL A 89 1.41 -1.56 -2.41
CA VAL A 89 0.55 -1.33 -1.24
C VAL A 89 0.41 -2.65 -0.49
N SER A 90 0.62 -2.64 0.81
CA SER A 90 0.35 -3.78 1.68
C SER A 90 -0.47 -3.37 2.91
N ALA A 91 -1.26 -4.31 3.42
CA ALA A 91 -1.89 -4.21 4.73
C ALA A 91 -1.07 -4.96 5.77
N ALA A 92 -1.27 -4.65 7.05
CA ALA A 92 -0.76 -5.51 8.13
C ALA A 92 -1.48 -6.88 8.12
N ASP A 93 -0.75 -7.92 8.51
CA ASP A 93 -1.23 -9.31 8.44
C ASP A 93 -2.56 -9.51 9.18
N GLY A 94 -3.57 -10.01 8.46
CA GLY A 94 -4.90 -10.30 9.00
C GLY A 94 -5.83 -9.10 9.21
N GLU A 95 -5.41 -7.88 8.85
CA GLU A 95 -6.24 -6.69 9.04
C GLU A 95 -7.10 -6.33 7.83
N ALA A 96 -6.52 -6.44 6.63
CA ALA A 96 -7.21 -6.28 5.36
C ALA A 96 -6.60 -7.19 4.29
N ILE A 97 -7.38 -7.50 3.26
CA ILE A 97 -6.90 -8.22 2.09
C ILE A 97 -7.25 -7.44 0.82
N LEU A 98 -6.26 -7.22 -0.05
CA LEU A 98 -6.42 -6.43 -1.26
C LEU A 98 -7.02 -7.31 -2.36
N ARG A 99 -8.03 -6.78 -3.07
CA ARG A 99 -8.81 -7.48 -4.10
C ARG A 99 -8.88 -6.64 -5.38
N TYR A 100 -7.77 -6.57 -6.10
CA TYR A 100 -7.60 -5.85 -7.36
C TYR A 100 -7.13 -6.82 -8.48
N GLY A 101 -7.61 -6.66 -9.72
CA GLY A 101 -7.17 -7.44 -10.88
C GLY A 101 -8.22 -7.56 -12.01
N GLN A 102 -8.17 -8.59 -12.88
CA GLN A 102 -9.37 -9.10 -13.62
C GLN A 102 -10.07 -10.37 -13.11
N GLY A 103 -11.38 -10.41 -13.38
CA GLY A 103 -12.24 -11.60 -13.28
C GLY A 103 -13.03 -11.75 -11.98
N TRP A 104 -14.04 -12.62 -11.97
CA TRP A 104 -14.80 -12.97 -10.74
C TRP A 104 -13.98 -13.79 -9.72
N GLY A 105 -12.71 -14.12 -10.03
CA GLY A 105 -11.86 -15.05 -9.31
C GLY A 105 -10.62 -14.44 -8.67
N TYR A 106 -10.68 -13.19 -8.17
CA TYR A 106 -9.55 -12.55 -7.48
C TYR A 106 -9.00 -13.42 -6.35
N SER A 107 -7.75 -13.86 -6.48
CA SER A 107 -6.93 -14.30 -5.34
C SER A 107 -6.69 -13.10 -4.43
N PRO A 108 -7.26 -13.06 -3.21
CA PRO A 108 -7.02 -11.96 -2.28
C PRO A 108 -5.55 -11.98 -1.86
N ALA A 109 -4.86 -10.84 -1.92
CA ALA A 109 -3.45 -10.72 -1.59
C ALA A 109 -3.22 -9.76 -0.41
N PRO A 110 -2.27 -10.02 0.50
CA PRO A 110 -1.92 -9.09 1.58
C PRO A 110 -1.09 -7.89 1.08
N ALA A 111 -0.49 -8.00 -0.12
CA ALA A 111 0.19 -6.93 -0.82
C ALA A 111 -0.12 -6.96 -2.34
N VAL A 112 -0.11 -5.79 -2.97
CA VAL A 112 -0.34 -5.60 -4.41
C VAL A 112 0.65 -4.56 -4.94
N THR A 113 1.32 -4.86 -6.06
CA THR A 113 2.16 -3.91 -6.80
C THR A 113 1.42 -3.47 -8.06
N PHE A 114 1.20 -2.17 -8.21
CA PHE A 114 0.54 -1.57 -9.36
C PHE A 114 1.60 -0.96 -10.28
N HIS A 115 1.56 -1.30 -11.58
CA HIS A 115 2.46 -0.75 -12.61
C HIS A 115 1.66 0.07 -13.63
N ALA A 116 1.63 1.39 -13.43
CA ALA A 116 0.84 2.29 -14.26
C ALA A 116 1.35 2.35 -15.71
N CYS A 117 0.43 2.67 -16.63
CA CYS A 117 0.73 2.94 -18.03
C CYS A 117 1.80 4.04 -18.16
N ALA A 118 2.69 3.92 -19.13
CA ALA A 118 3.84 4.83 -19.26
C ALA A 118 3.45 6.30 -19.51
N ASP A 119 2.30 6.54 -20.14
CA ASP A 119 1.85 7.81 -20.70
C ASP A 119 0.54 8.35 -20.10
N ALA A 120 -0.15 7.56 -19.25
CA ALA A 120 -1.43 7.93 -18.66
C ALA A 120 -1.56 7.50 -17.19
N ASP A 121 -2.23 8.32 -16.38
CA ASP A 121 -2.60 7.93 -15.01
C ASP A 121 -3.57 6.74 -15.08
N THR A 122 -3.36 5.74 -14.23
CA THR A 122 -4.01 4.42 -14.35
C THR A 122 -4.87 4.16 -13.12
N ALA A 123 -6.18 4.06 -13.30
CA ALA A 123 -7.11 3.70 -12.22
C ALA A 123 -7.40 2.20 -12.27
N TYR A 124 -7.18 1.48 -11.15
CA TYR A 124 -7.41 0.04 -11.07
C TYR A 124 -8.74 -0.29 -10.40
N ILE A 125 -9.43 -1.30 -10.91
CA ILE A 125 -10.71 -1.75 -10.40
C ILE A 125 -10.48 -2.83 -9.33
N GLY A 126 -11.09 -2.61 -8.16
CA GLY A 126 -11.01 -3.54 -7.04
C GLY A 126 -11.39 -2.86 -5.74
N GLY A 127 -10.77 -3.31 -4.65
CA GLY A 127 -10.92 -2.70 -3.34
C GLY A 127 -10.25 -3.52 -2.25
N PHE A 128 -10.77 -3.37 -1.04
CA PHE A 128 -10.29 -4.10 0.14
C PHE A 128 -11.37 -5.05 0.65
N HIS A 129 -10.94 -6.17 1.24
CA HIS A 129 -11.74 -6.93 2.18
C HIS A 129 -11.28 -6.60 3.61
N VAL A 130 -12.16 -6.02 4.42
CA VAL A 130 -11.89 -5.61 5.82
C VAL A 130 -13.03 -6.09 6.71
N PRO A 131 -12.79 -7.03 7.65
CA PRO A 131 -13.83 -7.50 8.55
C PRO A 131 -14.29 -6.40 9.53
N GLY A 132 -15.53 -5.94 9.37
CA GLY A 132 -16.16 -4.97 10.25
C GLY A 132 -15.57 -3.55 10.16
N ARG A 133 -15.93 -2.71 11.13
CA ARG A 133 -15.46 -1.32 11.22
C ARG A 133 -14.11 -1.28 11.94
N ARG A 134 -13.05 -0.81 11.29
CA ARG A 134 -11.72 -0.69 11.92
C ARG A 134 -10.79 0.30 11.23
N CYS A 135 -9.81 0.78 11.98
CA CYS A 135 -8.62 1.40 11.42
C CYS A 135 -7.70 0.29 10.87
N VAL A 136 -7.10 0.51 9.70
CA VAL A 136 -6.15 -0.41 9.04
C VAL A 136 -4.88 0.35 8.67
N PRO A 137 -3.72 0.10 9.32
CA PRO A 137 -2.41 0.45 8.80
C PRO A 137 -2.15 -0.17 7.42
N LEU A 138 -1.90 0.70 6.44
CA LEU A 138 -1.34 0.36 5.14
C LEU A 138 0.11 0.86 5.05
N THR A 139 0.94 0.10 4.33
CA THR A 139 2.28 0.54 3.91
C THR A 139 2.29 0.74 2.41
N VAL A 140 2.76 1.90 1.96
CA VAL A 140 2.93 2.27 0.56
C VAL A 140 4.42 2.41 0.27
N THR A 141 4.91 1.66 -0.71
CA THR A 141 6.32 1.63 -1.12
C THR A 141 6.44 2.03 -2.59
N GLU A 142 7.40 2.90 -2.89
CA GLU A 142 7.79 3.26 -4.26
C GLU A 142 9.28 2.94 -4.48
N PRO A 143 9.70 2.50 -5.69
CA PRO A 143 11.11 2.28 -5.99
C PRO A 143 11.97 3.50 -5.67
N GLY A 144 13.03 3.30 -4.88
CA GLY A 144 13.97 4.35 -4.49
C GLY A 144 13.49 5.32 -3.40
N LYS A 145 12.34 5.09 -2.77
CA LYS A 145 11.83 5.90 -1.65
C LYS A 145 11.70 5.09 -0.34
N PRO A 146 11.80 5.72 0.84
CA PRO A 146 11.39 5.09 2.10
C PRO A 146 9.90 4.70 2.07
N PRO A 147 9.50 3.55 2.64
CA PRO A 147 8.09 3.19 2.78
C PRO A 147 7.32 4.20 3.62
N THR A 148 6.15 4.61 3.14
CA THR A 148 5.23 5.49 3.87
C THR A 148 4.16 4.64 4.55
N ARG A 149 3.91 4.88 5.84
CA ARG A 149 2.82 4.23 6.59
C ARG A 149 1.67 5.21 6.78
N VAL A 150 0.45 4.72 6.63
CA VAL A 150 -0.80 5.45 6.87
C VAL A 150 -1.77 4.56 7.59
N THR A 151 -2.66 5.12 8.40
CA THR A 151 -3.82 4.39 8.94
C THR A 151 -5.07 4.85 8.21
N VAL A 152 -5.83 3.90 7.65
CA VAL A 152 -7.08 4.18 6.91
C VAL A 152 -8.28 3.79 7.75
N SER A 153 -9.28 4.67 7.83
CA SER A 153 -10.56 4.35 8.47
C SER A 153 -11.48 3.60 7.53
N PHE A 154 -11.75 2.34 7.83
CA PHE A 154 -12.87 1.60 7.24
C PHE A 154 -14.07 1.77 8.18
N PHE A 155 -14.70 2.95 8.11
CA PHE A 155 -15.92 3.30 8.84
C PHE A 155 -15.80 3.25 10.37
N ALA A 156 -14.58 3.51 10.88
CA ALA A 156 -14.24 3.40 12.30
C ALA A 156 -14.24 4.74 13.06
N GLY A 157 -14.54 5.85 12.40
CA GLY A 157 -14.28 7.20 12.93
C GLY A 157 -12.85 7.66 12.61
N ALA A 158 -12.29 8.48 13.50
CA ALA A 158 -10.92 8.98 13.37
C ALA A 158 -9.87 7.88 13.63
N CYS A 159 -8.81 7.90 12.81
CA CYS A 159 -7.61 7.09 12.90
C CYS A 159 -6.37 7.99 12.72
#